data_AF-A0A290Z735-F1
#
_entry.id   AF-A0A290Z735-F1
#
_cell.length_a   1.000
_cell.length_b   1.000
_cell.length_c   1.000
_cell.angle_alpha   90.00
_cell.angle_beta   90.00
_cell.angle_gamma   90.00
#
_symmetry.space_group_name_H-M   'P 1'
#
loop_
_entity.id
_entity.type
_entity.pdbx_description
1 polymer ?
#
loop_
_entity_poly.entity_id
_entity_poly.type
_entity_poly.pdbx_seq_one_letter_code
_entity_poly.pdbx_strand_id
1 'polypeptide(L)'
;MVEAARCGAWAGGTGGPALAELAASEDPDPYGVRVRAVRVVGPLDLDHLTATVPLVLRACVIPEPVTCRNARLRELDLSGSALTILAAEGASVDDGLPLQDIEVRGADDNGAVRLSRARIGGHVSLERAQVVNDFGPGVHAVSLRVDGDLVLSGAVVRGCGEFGALRLLGTRVDGTAGLEGIHCANNSGPGLTADHLHVDGGLFLTGAVVRGSGEKGALRLPGADLRGQLVLENARVDNPSGPLLVLIETQVAEALVLPASLVCPHSKALRAGRPCPGRDRQIIVQCLVFARLAEVSWQKWLHLLVEHTPDYVPQPFQQLAAVKRTAGHDANAREILLVQQDQLRRWAAQGVGRPVGATGLRSRCDLDTGTRRGSCSPSCCGCCRTRCGPWRP
;
A
#
# COMPACT_ATOMS: atom_id res chain seq x y z
N MET A 1 3.42 -26.45 31.83
CA MET A 1 3.41 -25.52 32.97
C MET A 1 4.19 -24.30 32.52
N VAL A 2 3.49 -23.21 32.24
CA VAL A 2 4.12 -21.96 31.82
C VAL A 2 4.56 -21.27 33.11
N GLU A 3 5.85 -21.30 33.40
CA GLU A 3 6.39 -20.47 34.46
C GLU A 3 6.50 -19.05 33.93
N ALA A 4 5.59 -18.19 34.42
CA ALA A 4 5.84 -16.76 34.48
C ALA A 4 7.25 -16.54 35.02
N ALA A 5 7.96 -15.63 34.36
CA ALA A 5 9.41 -15.46 34.38
C ALA A 5 10.00 -15.08 35.75
N ARG A 6 9.91 -15.95 36.77
CA ARG A 6 10.61 -15.68 38.04
C ARG A 6 12.10 -16.00 38.01
N CYS A 7 12.60 -16.94 37.19
CA CYS A 7 13.99 -17.41 37.32
C CYS A 7 14.65 -17.96 36.03
N GLY A 8 14.44 -17.37 34.86
CA GLY A 8 15.35 -17.57 33.70
C GLY A 8 15.63 -19.02 33.26
N ALA A 9 14.74 -19.98 33.54
CA ALA A 9 14.88 -21.38 33.18
C ALA A 9 13.87 -21.76 32.09
N TRP A 10 14.35 -22.52 31.10
CA TRP A 10 13.64 -22.84 29.86
C TRP A 10 13.04 -24.24 29.92
N ALA A 11 11.74 -24.36 29.60
CA ALA A 11 11.08 -25.63 29.36
C ALA A 11 10.59 -25.73 27.91
N GLY A 12 10.75 -26.90 27.31
CA GLY A 12 10.30 -27.18 25.95
C GLY A 12 8.77 -27.20 25.84
N GLY A 13 8.24 -26.48 24.85
CA GLY A 13 6.83 -26.45 24.48
C GLY A 13 5.97 -25.63 25.45
N THR A 14 5.58 -24.42 25.04
CA THR A 14 4.56 -23.61 25.73
C THR A 14 3.26 -23.66 24.94
N GLY A 15 2.14 -23.92 25.60
CA GLY A 15 0.82 -23.93 24.95
C GLY A 15 0.34 -22.51 24.67
N GLY A 16 -0.19 -22.25 23.46
CA GLY A 16 -0.79 -20.97 23.09
C GLY A 16 -1.83 -20.44 24.10
N PRO A 17 -2.81 -21.25 24.54
CA PRO A 17 -3.82 -20.82 25.50
C PRO A 17 -3.25 -20.34 26.84
N ALA A 18 -2.19 -20.97 27.33
CA ALA A 18 -1.58 -20.61 28.60
C ALA A 18 -0.85 -19.25 28.53
N LEU A 19 -0.36 -18.84 27.35
CA LEU A 19 0.22 -17.51 27.16
C LEU A 19 -0.86 -16.43 27.20
N ALA A 20 -2.03 -16.70 26.61
CA ALA A 20 -3.17 -15.79 26.65
C ALA A 20 -3.68 -15.60 28.09
N GLU A 21 -3.80 -16.68 28.85
CA GLU A 21 -4.21 -16.63 30.27
C GLU A 21 -3.24 -15.81 31.14
N LEU A 22 -1.93 -15.97 30.95
CA LEU A 22 -0.94 -15.19 31.70
C LEU A 22 -1.01 -13.70 31.39
N ALA A 23 -1.20 -13.35 30.12
CA ALA A 23 -1.28 -11.96 29.68
C ALA A 23 -2.52 -11.22 30.22
N ALA A 24 -3.59 -11.95 30.53
CA ALA A 24 -4.84 -11.41 31.08
C ALA A 24 -5.06 -11.72 32.57
N SER A 25 -4.02 -12.16 33.29
CA SER A 25 -4.12 -12.41 34.73
C SER A 25 -4.40 -11.12 35.51
N GLU A 26 -5.04 -11.24 36.69
CA GLU A 26 -5.40 -10.08 37.54
C GLU A 26 -4.17 -9.35 38.12
N ASP A 27 -3.07 -10.08 38.33
CA ASP A 27 -1.78 -9.55 38.81
C ASP A 27 -0.65 -10.03 37.87
N PRO A 28 -0.58 -9.48 36.64
CA PRO A 28 0.40 -9.89 35.67
C PRO A 28 1.78 -9.35 36.05
N ASP A 29 2.84 -10.11 35.74
CA ASP A 29 4.21 -9.65 35.96
C ASP A 29 4.42 -8.29 35.26
N PRO A 30 4.92 -7.25 35.97
CA PRO A 30 5.13 -5.92 35.39
C PRO A 30 6.03 -5.89 34.15
N TYR A 31 6.93 -6.87 34.00
CA TYR A 31 7.80 -7.02 32.82
C TYR A 31 7.12 -7.72 31.64
N GLY A 32 5.89 -8.19 31.85
CA GLY A 32 5.04 -8.85 30.86
C GLY A 32 5.38 -10.30 30.58
N VAL A 33 4.68 -10.87 29.60
CA VAL A 33 4.84 -12.27 29.20
C VAL A 33 5.93 -12.32 28.13
N ARG A 34 7.08 -12.89 28.46
CA ARG A 34 8.25 -12.93 27.57
C ARG A 34 8.67 -14.38 27.30
N VAL A 35 8.64 -14.76 26.03
CA VAL A 35 9.04 -16.08 25.54
C VAL A 35 10.05 -15.89 24.40
N ARG A 36 11.07 -16.75 24.36
CA ARG A 36 12.10 -16.69 23.31
C ARG A 36 12.54 -18.07 22.85
N ALA A 37 12.71 -18.27 21.55
CA ALA A 37 13.26 -19.51 20.99
C ALA A 37 12.46 -20.77 21.35
N VAL A 38 11.14 -20.63 21.50
CA VAL A 38 10.22 -21.74 21.83
C VAL A 38 9.28 -22.02 20.66
N ARG A 39 8.94 -23.29 20.49
CA ARG A 39 7.80 -23.69 19.65
C ARG A 39 6.52 -23.58 20.48
N VAL A 40 5.65 -22.65 20.12
CA VAL A 40 4.32 -22.53 20.72
C VAL A 40 3.44 -23.59 20.05
N VAL A 41 2.76 -24.39 20.87
CA VAL A 41 1.89 -25.48 20.37
C VAL A 41 0.43 -25.12 20.64
N GLY A 42 -0.41 -25.29 19.63
CA GLY A 42 -1.82 -24.94 19.68
C GLY A 42 -2.08 -23.47 19.35
N PRO A 43 -3.35 -23.11 19.11
CA PRO A 43 -3.72 -21.76 18.69
C PRO A 43 -3.36 -20.74 19.76
N LEU A 44 -2.72 -19.65 19.35
CA LEU A 44 -2.53 -18.47 20.19
C LEU A 44 -3.69 -17.52 19.93
N ASP A 45 -4.77 -17.73 20.67
CA ASP A 45 -5.98 -16.91 20.59
C ASP A 45 -5.96 -15.81 21.64
N LEU A 46 -5.83 -14.57 21.17
CA LEU A 46 -5.86 -13.33 21.94
C LEU A 46 -7.08 -12.49 21.55
N ASP A 47 -8.08 -13.07 20.87
CA ASP A 47 -9.26 -12.34 20.45
C ASP A 47 -9.99 -11.74 21.65
N HIS A 48 -10.38 -10.46 21.54
CA HIS A 48 -11.04 -9.69 22.58
C HIS A 48 -10.26 -9.59 23.91
N LEU A 49 -9.02 -10.08 23.97
CA LEU A 49 -8.19 -10.06 25.15
C LEU A 49 -7.80 -8.62 25.50
N THR A 50 -7.78 -8.30 26.79
CA THR A 50 -7.14 -7.07 27.28
C THR A 50 -5.91 -7.46 28.10
N ALA A 51 -4.73 -7.15 27.57
CA ALA A 51 -3.45 -7.37 28.22
C ALA A 51 -2.81 -6.02 28.54
N THR A 52 -2.68 -5.72 29.83
CA THR A 52 -2.08 -4.47 30.34
C THR A 52 -0.56 -4.50 30.34
N VAL A 53 0.02 -5.69 30.14
CA VAL A 53 1.46 -5.94 30.10
C VAL A 53 1.91 -6.33 28.68
N PRO A 54 3.18 -6.10 28.31
CA PRO A 54 3.67 -6.44 26.98
C PRO A 54 3.72 -7.96 26.76
N LEU A 55 3.35 -8.41 25.56
CA LEU A 55 3.48 -9.80 25.12
C LEU A 55 4.63 -9.90 24.10
N VAL A 56 5.71 -10.56 24.51
CA VAL A 56 6.96 -10.64 23.73
C VAL A 56 7.27 -12.10 23.40
N LEU A 57 7.18 -12.45 22.13
CA LEU A 57 7.37 -13.77 21.56
C LEU A 57 8.47 -13.68 20.50
N ARG A 58 9.74 -13.79 20.92
CA ARG A 58 10.90 -13.58 20.03
C ARG A 58 11.51 -14.88 19.53
N ALA A 59 11.86 -14.94 18.25
CA ALA A 59 12.49 -16.12 17.65
C ALA A 59 11.69 -17.43 17.89
N CYS A 60 10.37 -17.32 18.00
CA CYS A 60 9.48 -18.45 18.29
C CYS A 60 8.94 -19.06 16.99
N VAL A 61 8.52 -20.32 17.04
CA VAL A 61 7.79 -20.97 15.94
C VAL A 61 6.37 -21.19 16.41
N ILE A 62 5.40 -20.59 15.72
CA ILE A 62 3.97 -20.72 16.01
C ILE A 62 3.31 -21.31 14.75
N PRO A 63 3.16 -22.65 14.69
CA PRO A 63 2.59 -23.32 13.52
C PRO A 63 1.13 -22.90 13.25
N GLU A 64 0.36 -22.73 14.32
CA GLU A 64 -1.02 -22.29 14.27
C GLU A 64 -1.15 -20.77 14.09
N PRO A 65 -2.29 -20.28 13.55
CA PRO A 65 -2.54 -18.84 13.43
C PRO A 65 -2.49 -18.10 14.78
N VAL A 66 -1.94 -16.89 14.77
CA VAL A 66 -2.02 -15.95 15.89
C VAL A 66 -3.19 -15.01 15.66
N THR A 67 -4.22 -15.09 16.50
CA THR A 67 -5.42 -14.24 16.40
C THR A 67 -5.43 -13.23 17.55
N CYS A 68 -5.68 -11.96 17.24
CA CYS A 68 -5.80 -10.87 18.21
C CYS A 68 -6.89 -9.88 17.77
N ARG A 69 -8.00 -10.41 17.25
CA ARG A 69 -9.12 -9.63 16.73
C ARG A 69 -9.77 -8.84 17.85
N ASN A 70 -9.90 -7.53 17.67
CA ASN A 70 -10.44 -6.61 18.68
C ASN A 70 -9.76 -6.72 20.05
N ALA A 71 -8.51 -7.19 20.11
CA ALA A 71 -7.72 -7.24 21.33
C ALA A 71 -7.25 -5.83 21.73
N ARG A 72 -6.99 -5.62 23.02
CA ARG A 72 -6.32 -4.44 23.57
C ARG A 72 -5.03 -4.89 24.22
N LEU A 73 -3.90 -4.59 23.59
CA LEU A 73 -2.58 -5.06 24.02
C LEU A 73 -1.71 -3.85 24.36
N ARG A 74 -0.88 -3.96 25.39
CA ARG A 74 0.14 -2.94 25.64
C ARG A 74 1.18 -2.92 24.50
N GLU A 75 1.73 -4.08 24.17
CA GLU A 75 2.71 -4.29 23.11
C GLU A 75 2.59 -5.74 22.62
N LEU A 76 2.82 -5.98 21.32
CA LEU A 76 2.94 -7.32 20.76
C LEU A 76 4.22 -7.42 19.93
N ASP A 77 5.24 -8.08 20.48
CA ASP A 77 6.53 -8.27 19.82
C ASP A 77 6.63 -9.70 19.31
N LEU A 78 6.69 -9.86 17.98
CA LEU A 78 6.83 -11.15 17.29
C LEU A 78 8.18 -11.23 16.54
N SER A 79 9.17 -10.47 16.97
CA SER A 79 10.43 -10.32 16.23
C SER A 79 11.21 -11.63 16.12
N GLY A 80 11.64 -11.98 14.91
CA GLY A 80 12.35 -13.20 14.55
C GLY A 80 11.49 -14.46 14.54
N SER A 81 10.18 -14.34 14.78
CA SER A 81 9.28 -15.49 14.89
C SER A 81 8.77 -15.95 13.52
N ALA A 82 8.47 -17.25 13.42
CA ALA A 82 7.89 -17.86 12.24
C ALA A 82 6.41 -18.21 12.49
N LEU A 83 5.52 -17.65 11.68
CA LEU A 83 4.06 -17.79 11.78
C LEU A 83 3.45 -18.23 10.45
N THR A 84 2.23 -18.77 10.50
CA THR A 84 1.43 -18.99 9.29
C THR A 84 0.56 -17.78 8.96
N ILE A 85 -0.15 -17.25 9.96
CA ILE A 85 -1.06 -16.09 9.84
C ILE A 85 -0.98 -15.25 11.12
N LEU A 86 -0.99 -13.92 10.97
CA LEU A 86 -1.22 -12.95 12.03
C LEU A 86 -2.54 -12.20 11.73
N ALA A 87 -3.58 -12.44 12.53
CA ALA A 87 -4.88 -11.82 12.37
C ALA A 87 -5.17 -10.83 13.50
N ALA A 88 -4.82 -9.56 13.30
CA ALA A 88 -4.94 -8.46 14.25
C ALA A 88 -6.03 -7.45 13.83
N GLU A 89 -7.14 -7.94 13.27
CA GLU A 89 -8.22 -7.07 12.78
C GLU A 89 -8.91 -6.33 13.93
N GLY A 90 -8.95 -5.01 13.87
CA GLY A 90 -9.53 -4.17 14.91
C GLY A 90 -8.76 -4.17 16.24
N ALA A 91 -7.55 -4.75 16.29
CA ALA A 91 -6.71 -4.74 17.47
C ALA A 91 -6.30 -3.30 17.83
N SER A 92 -6.20 -3.00 19.12
CA SER A 92 -5.61 -1.78 19.66
C SER A 92 -4.33 -2.17 20.39
N VAL A 93 -3.20 -1.69 19.91
CA VAL A 93 -1.90 -1.85 20.56
C VAL A 93 -1.45 -0.48 21.04
N ASP A 94 -1.29 -0.29 22.35
CA ASP A 94 -1.05 1.03 22.92
C ASP A 94 0.38 1.54 22.64
N ASP A 95 1.37 0.64 22.62
CA ASP A 95 2.74 0.91 22.18
C ASP A 95 2.95 0.39 20.74
N GLY A 96 4.04 -0.35 20.49
CA GLY A 96 4.45 -0.78 19.18
C GLY A 96 3.99 -2.19 18.80
N LEU A 97 4.04 -2.46 17.50
CA LEU A 97 3.93 -3.78 16.91
C LEU A 97 5.24 -4.10 16.17
N PRO A 98 6.32 -4.48 16.89
CA PRO A 98 7.56 -4.90 16.27
C PRO A 98 7.44 -6.34 15.72
N LEU A 99 7.64 -6.44 14.41
CA LEU A 99 7.61 -7.64 13.59
C LEU A 99 8.93 -7.79 12.82
N GLN A 100 10.05 -7.42 13.45
CA GLN A 100 11.37 -7.43 12.83
C GLN A 100 11.80 -8.87 12.55
N ASP A 101 12.41 -9.15 11.40
CA ASP A 101 12.87 -10.49 10.99
C ASP A 101 11.77 -11.57 11.05
N ILE A 102 10.49 -11.19 11.05
CA ILE A 102 9.39 -12.14 11.10
C ILE A 102 9.32 -12.93 9.78
N GLU A 103 9.02 -14.21 9.86
CA GLU A 103 8.71 -15.04 8.70
C GLU A 103 7.24 -15.45 8.75
N VAL A 104 6.44 -14.98 7.79
CA VAL A 104 5.02 -15.34 7.68
C VAL A 104 4.80 -16.01 6.33
N ARG A 105 4.38 -17.28 6.35
CA ARG A 105 4.01 -18.03 5.16
C ARG A 105 2.55 -18.48 5.26
N GLY A 106 1.68 -17.72 4.60
CA GLY A 106 0.25 -17.95 4.56
C GLY A 106 -0.24 -18.53 3.24
N ALA A 107 -1.48 -19.03 3.25
CA ALA A 107 -2.21 -19.48 2.08
C ALA A 107 -3.70 -19.11 2.25
N ASP A 108 -4.00 -17.83 2.49
CA ASP A 108 -5.36 -17.36 2.82
C ASP A 108 -5.76 -16.10 2.05
N ASP A 109 -6.92 -16.15 1.39
CA ASP A 109 -7.49 -15.08 0.56
C ASP A 109 -7.57 -13.70 1.25
N ASN A 110 -7.68 -13.65 2.57
CA ASN A 110 -7.81 -12.41 3.35
C ASN A 110 -6.45 -11.79 3.74
N GLY A 111 -5.37 -12.55 3.62
CA GLY A 111 -4.01 -12.10 3.88
C GLY A 111 -3.27 -12.90 4.94
N ALA A 112 -1.93 -12.87 4.85
CA ALA A 112 -1.05 -13.51 5.83
C ALA A 112 -0.86 -12.65 7.09
N VAL A 113 -0.67 -11.33 6.92
CA VAL A 113 -0.67 -10.36 8.03
C VAL A 113 -1.86 -9.42 7.86
N ARG A 114 -2.82 -9.48 8.78
CA ARG A 114 -4.07 -8.70 8.74
C ARG A 114 -4.08 -7.67 9.86
N LEU A 115 -4.06 -6.40 9.47
CA LEU A 115 -4.06 -5.23 10.35
C LEU A 115 -5.26 -4.32 10.04
N SER A 116 -6.30 -4.87 9.42
CA SER A 116 -7.48 -4.11 9.01
C SER A 116 -8.16 -3.46 10.21
N ARG A 117 -8.34 -2.14 10.16
CA ARG A 117 -8.91 -1.30 11.24
C ARG A 117 -8.15 -1.36 12.57
N ALA A 118 -6.93 -1.91 12.60
CA ALA A 118 -6.11 -1.91 13.79
C ALA A 118 -5.64 -0.48 14.12
N ARG A 119 -5.33 -0.24 15.39
CA ARG A 119 -4.82 1.02 15.93
C ARG A 119 -3.55 0.73 16.72
N ILE A 120 -2.46 1.38 16.35
CA ILE A 120 -1.16 1.20 16.96
C ILE A 120 -0.72 2.57 17.48
N GLY A 121 -0.66 2.73 18.80
CA GLY A 121 -0.31 3.99 19.45
C GLY A 121 1.18 4.35 19.34
N GLY A 122 2.02 3.35 19.05
CA GLY A 122 3.43 3.51 18.73
C GLY A 122 3.71 3.30 17.24
N HIS A 123 4.77 2.54 16.95
CA HIS A 123 5.23 2.27 15.59
C HIS A 123 4.91 0.84 15.15
N VAL A 124 4.78 0.63 13.84
CA VAL A 124 4.74 -0.70 13.23
C VAL A 124 6.05 -0.90 12.51
N SER A 125 6.81 -1.94 12.89
CA SER A 125 8.11 -2.25 12.29
C SER A 125 8.09 -3.63 11.64
N LEU A 126 8.33 -3.69 10.34
CA LEU A 126 8.46 -4.90 9.52
C LEU A 126 9.86 -4.98 8.92
N GLU A 127 10.88 -4.56 9.68
CA GLU A 127 12.26 -4.63 9.20
C GLU A 127 12.68 -6.07 8.89
N ARG A 128 13.21 -6.30 7.69
CA ARG A 128 13.65 -7.60 7.18
C ARG A 128 12.58 -8.69 7.29
N ALA A 129 11.32 -8.29 7.40
CA ALA A 129 10.18 -9.21 7.42
C ALA A 129 10.06 -9.95 6.09
N GLN A 130 9.77 -11.25 6.14
CA GLN A 130 9.45 -12.07 4.99
C GLN A 130 8.00 -12.49 5.08
N VAL A 131 7.13 -11.84 4.31
CA VAL A 131 5.70 -12.13 4.27
C VAL A 131 5.36 -12.67 2.89
N VAL A 132 5.01 -13.95 2.83
CA VAL A 132 4.59 -14.63 1.60
C VAL A 132 3.19 -15.17 1.83
N ASN A 133 2.27 -14.84 0.92
CA ASN A 133 0.95 -15.43 0.91
C ASN A 133 0.65 -15.99 -0.48
N ASP A 134 0.35 -17.29 -0.54
CA ASP A 134 0.13 -18.00 -1.81
C ASP A 134 -1.21 -17.64 -2.46
N PHE A 135 -2.21 -17.28 -1.63
CA PHE A 135 -3.55 -16.85 -2.04
C PHE A 135 -3.85 -15.51 -1.36
N GLY A 136 -4.26 -14.48 -2.08
CA GLY A 136 -4.57 -13.17 -1.48
C GLY A 136 -3.34 -12.32 -1.10
N PRO A 137 -3.56 -11.17 -0.42
CA PRO A 137 -2.51 -10.18 -0.14
C PRO A 137 -1.46 -10.72 0.85
N GLY A 138 -0.20 -10.29 0.76
CA GLY A 138 0.79 -10.60 1.79
C GLY A 138 0.46 -9.89 3.11
N VAL A 139 0.35 -8.55 3.02
CA VAL A 139 -0.01 -7.68 4.13
C VAL A 139 -1.29 -6.92 3.79
N HIS A 140 -2.29 -7.07 4.65
CA HIS A 140 -3.60 -6.45 4.54
C HIS A 140 -3.82 -5.45 5.68
N ALA A 141 -3.50 -4.18 5.45
CA ALA A 141 -3.63 -3.09 6.40
C ALA A 141 -4.64 -2.05 5.89
N VAL A 142 -5.90 -2.45 5.68
CA VAL A 142 -6.96 -1.50 5.29
C VAL A 142 -7.40 -0.69 6.50
N SER A 143 -7.40 0.64 6.38
CA SER A 143 -7.80 1.56 7.46
C SER A 143 -7.01 1.37 8.76
N LEU A 144 -5.76 0.90 8.66
CA LEU A 144 -4.81 0.88 9.78
C LEU A 144 -4.55 2.30 10.26
N ARG A 145 -4.41 2.50 11.57
CA ARG A 145 -3.95 3.75 12.17
C ARG A 145 -2.67 3.50 12.95
N VAL A 146 -1.66 4.29 12.68
CA VAL A 146 -0.37 4.27 13.37
C VAL A 146 -0.11 5.69 13.85
N ASP A 147 -0.07 5.88 15.16
CA ASP A 147 0.14 7.20 15.76
C ASP A 147 1.64 7.60 15.70
N GLY A 148 2.54 6.61 15.54
CA GLY A 148 3.97 6.80 15.25
C GLY A 148 4.34 6.53 13.78
N ASP A 149 5.51 5.92 13.57
CA ASP A 149 6.04 5.60 12.24
C ASP A 149 5.60 4.21 11.73
N LEU A 150 5.41 4.10 10.42
CA LEU A 150 5.27 2.84 9.70
C LEU A 150 6.59 2.53 8.98
N VAL A 151 7.34 1.54 9.48
CA VAL A 151 8.68 1.21 9.00
C VAL A 151 8.72 -0.17 8.38
N LEU A 152 9.00 -0.23 7.08
CA LEU A 152 9.29 -1.43 6.30
C LEU A 152 10.68 -1.26 5.68
N SER A 153 11.73 -1.76 6.33
CA SER A 153 13.11 -1.70 5.80
C SER A 153 13.59 -3.09 5.39
N GLY A 154 13.97 -3.29 4.13
CA GLY A 154 14.43 -4.58 3.61
C GLY A 154 13.38 -5.70 3.65
N ALA A 155 12.10 -5.36 3.81
CA ALA A 155 11.01 -6.32 3.87
C ALA A 155 10.74 -6.95 2.49
N VAL A 156 10.40 -8.24 2.46
CA VAL A 156 9.95 -8.94 1.27
C VAL A 156 8.48 -9.30 1.45
N VAL A 157 7.61 -8.71 0.63
CA VAL A 157 6.16 -8.95 0.65
C VAL A 157 5.74 -9.54 -0.69
N ARG A 158 5.30 -10.80 -0.67
CA ARG A 158 4.72 -11.48 -1.83
C ARG A 158 3.26 -11.81 -1.56
N GLY A 159 2.41 -11.51 -2.52
CA GLY A 159 1.01 -11.87 -2.48
C GLY A 159 0.47 -12.18 -3.86
N CYS A 160 -0.78 -12.61 -3.88
CA CYS A 160 -1.55 -12.92 -5.07
C CYS A 160 -2.89 -12.17 -5.05
N GLY A 161 -3.51 -12.01 -6.21
CA GLY A 161 -4.86 -11.47 -6.36
C GLY A 161 -4.90 -9.99 -6.75
N GLU A 162 -6.10 -9.53 -7.09
CA GLU A 162 -6.31 -8.24 -7.76
C GLU A 162 -6.18 -7.01 -6.86
N PHE A 163 -5.95 -7.25 -5.57
CA PHE A 163 -6.08 -6.28 -4.48
C PHE A 163 -4.74 -5.70 -4.03
N GLY A 164 -3.64 -6.39 -4.32
CA GLY A 164 -2.29 -5.93 -4.07
C GLY A 164 -1.54 -6.80 -3.05
N ALA A 165 -0.21 -6.93 -3.18
CA ALA A 165 0.58 -7.71 -2.21
C ALA A 165 0.73 -6.97 -0.86
N LEU A 166 1.00 -5.66 -0.90
CA LEU A 166 0.98 -4.79 0.27
C LEU A 166 -0.17 -3.79 0.13
N ARG A 167 -1.19 -3.92 1.00
CA ARG A 167 -2.39 -3.07 1.00
C ARG A 167 -2.36 -2.11 2.18
N LEU A 168 -2.23 -0.82 1.90
CA LEU A 168 -2.28 0.30 2.84
C LEU A 168 -3.51 1.22 2.58
N LEU A 169 -4.57 0.68 1.95
CA LEU A 169 -5.77 1.44 1.57
C LEU A 169 -6.39 2.15 2.78
N GLY A 170 -6.50 3.48 2.72
CA GLY A 170 -7.07 4.30 3.79
C GLY A 170 -6.27 4.27 5.10
N THR A 171 -5.01 3.81 5.06
CA THR A 171 -4.13 3.82 6.24
C THR A 171 -3.82 5.25 6.63
N ARG A 172 -3.73 5.50 7.93
CA ARG A 172 -3.28 6.77 8.51
C ARG A 172 -2.02 6.53 9.31
N VAL A 173 -0.99 7.34 9.04
CA VAL A 173 0.27 7.37 9.77
C VAL A 173 0.51 8.81 10.22
N ASP A 174 0.48 9.06 11.52
CA ASP A 174 0.70 10.40 12.07
C ASP A 174 2.20 10.76 12.09
N GLY A 175 3.08 9.75 12.01
CA GLY A 175 4.51 9.91 11.75
C GLY A 175 4.86 9.81 10.25
N THR A 176 5.96 9.13 9.97
CA THR A 176 6.48 8.88 8.61
C THR A 176 6.21 7.45 8.16
N ALA A 177 6.07 7.27 6.85
CA ALA A 177 5.95 5.94 6.24
C ALA A 177 7.23 5.64 5.45
N GLY A 178 8.12 4.84 6.05
CA GLY A 178 9.39 4.42 5.45
C GLY A 178 9.28 3.03 4.83
N LEU A 179 9.49 2.92 3.53
CA LEU A 179 9.50 1.68 2.74
C LEU A 179 10.85 1.54 2.03
N GLU A 180 11.92 1.45 2.83
CA GLU A 180 13.29 1.43 2.33
C GLU A 180 13.72 0.03 1.90
N GLY A 181 14.25 -0.12 0.69
CA GLY A 181 14.78 -1.40 0.20
C GLY A 181 13.75 -2.54 0.12
N ILE A 182 12.45 -2.24 0.22
CA ILE A 182 11.40 -3.24 0.22
C ILE A 182 11.32 -3.96 -1.13
N HIS A 183 10.89 -5.21 -1.12
CA HIS A 183 10.60 -6.00 -2.32
C HIS A 183 9.15 -6.46 -2.27
N CYS A 184 8.27 -5.73 -2.96
CA CYS A 184 6.86 -6.08 -3.09
C CYS A 184 6.61 -6.71 -4.46
N ALA A 185 6.01 -7.89 -4.51
CA ALA A 185 5.66 -8.56 -5.75
C ALA A 185 4.26 -9.15 -5.70
N ASN A 186 3.47 -8.91 -6.75
CA ASN A 186 2.18 -9.54 -6.97
C ASN A 186 2.06 -9.99 -8.43
N ASN A 187 1.64 -11.24 -8.62
CA ASN A 187 1.55 -11.86 -9.95
C ASN A 187 0.23 -11.57 -10.68
N SER A 188 -0.82 -11.14 -9.97
CA SER A 188 -2.17 -10.95 -10.56
C SER A 188 -2.85 -9.65 -10.12
N GLY A 189 -2.07 -8.68 -9.63
CA GLY A 189 -2.57 -7.36 -9.27
C GLY A 189 -1.43 -6.40 -8.89
N PRO A 190 -1.75 -5.27 -8.24
CA PRO A 190 -0.76 -4.29 -7.82
C PRO A 190 0.33 -4.87 -6.90
N GLY A 191 1.55 -4.34 -6.94
CA GLY A 191 2.57 -4.69 -5.96
C GLY A 191 2.31 -3.99 -4.62
N LEU A 192 2.02 -2.69 -4.68
CA LEU A 192 1.71 -1.84 -3.53
C LEU A 192 0.48 -0.98 -3.83
N THR A 193 -0.56 -1.14 -3.01
CA THR A 193 -1.80 -0.36 -3.06
C THR A 193 -1.85 0.55 -1.83
N ALA A 194 -1.67 1.85 -2.02
CA ALA A 194 -1.71 2.89 -0.99
C ALA A 194 -2.74 3.99 -1.33
N ASP A 195 -3.86 3.55 -1.91
CA ASP A 195 -5.04 4.36 -2.19
C ASP A 195 -5.54 5.03 -0.89
N HIS A 196 -5.84 6.33 -0.93
CA HIS A 196 -6.26 7.14 0.22
C HIS A 196 -5.35 7.06 1.46
N LEU A 197 -4.06 6.76 1.27
CA LEU A 197 -3.07 6.80 2.34
C LEU A 197 -2.91 8.23 2.86
N HIS A 198 -2.99 8.41 4.17
CA HIS A 198 -2.70 9.67 4.85
C HIS A 198 -1.40 9.54 5.65
N VAL A 199 -0.44 10.43 5.40
CA VAL A 199 0.81 10.50 6.16
C VAL A 199 1.07 11.95 6.54
N ASP A 200 1.17 12.22 7.84
CA ASP A 200 1.48 13.56 8.36
C ASP A 200 2.97 13.91 8.16
N GLY A 201 3.84 12.91 8.12
CA GLY A 201 5.21 13.03 7.63
C GLY A 201 5.34 12.79 6.11
N GLY A 202 6.46 12.21 5.71
CA GLY A 202 6.73 11.81 4.33
C GLY A 202 6.52 10.33 4.06
N LEU A 203 6.33 9.99 2.79
CA LEU A 203 6.36 8.63 2.26
C LEU A 203 7.67 8.39 1.50
N PHE A 204 8.50 7.50 2.03
CA PHE A 204 9.85 7.23 1.49
C PHE A 204 9.92 5.82 0.91
N LEU A 205 10.08 5.69 -0.40
CA LEU A 205 10.27 4.42 -1.11
C LEU A 205 11.70 4.29 -1.65
N THR A 206 12.69 4.59 -0.82
CA THR A 206 14.10 4.61 -1.23
C THR A 206 14.62 3.21 -1.51
N GLY A 207 15.08 2.95 -2.74
CA GLY A 207 15.57 1.63 -3.15
C GLY A 207 14.50 0.55 -3.21
N ALA A 208 13.21 0.91 -3.14
CA ALA A 208 12.09 -0.03 -3.19
C ALA A 208 11.99 -0.72 -4.56
N VAL A 209 11.68 -2.02 -4.56
CA VAL A 209 11.38 -2.80 -5.77
C VAL A 209 9.92 -3.24 -5.71
N VAL A 210 9.09 -2.67 -6.57
CA VAL A 210 7.66 -2.95 -6.65
C VAL A 210 7.34 -3.57 -7.99
N ARG A 211 6.89 -4.83 -7.98
CA ARG A 211 6.41 -5.54 -9.17
C ARG A 211 4.93 -5.82 -9.03
N GLY A 212 4.17 -5.36 -10.01
CA GLY A 212 2.75 -5.68 -10.12
C GLY A 212 2.42 -6.29 -11.48
N SER A 213 1.16 -6.63 -11.63
CA SER A 213 0.58 -7.16 -12.86
C SER A 213 -0.82 -6.58 -13.06
N GLY A 214 -1.24 -6.50 -14.31
CA GLY A 214 -2.56 -6.02 -14.71
C GLY A 214 -2.71 -4.50 -14.81
N GLU A 215 -3.92 -4.08 -15.17
CA GLU A 215 -4.22 -2.72 -15.62
C GLU A 215 -4.33 -1.69 -14.47
N LYS A 216 -4.47 -2.15 -13.23
CA LYS A 216 -4.62 -1.27 -12.04
C LYS A 216 -3.33 -0.53 -11.66
N GLY A 217 -2.18 -0.99 -12.16
CA GLY A 217 -0.88 -0.42 -11.90
C GLY A 217 -0.09 -1.10 -10.77
N ALA A 218 1.25 -1.02 -10.82
CA ALA A 218 2.10 -1.68 -9.82
C ALA A 218 2.20 -0.93 -8.49
N LEU A 219 2.38 0.39 -8.54
CA LEU A 219 2.37 1.28 -7.39
C LEU A 219 1.19 2.25 -7.50
N ARG A 220 0.27 2.17 -6.54
CA ARG A 220 -0.94 3.00 -6.52
C ARG A 220 -0.96 3.93 -5.31
N LEU A 221 -1.18 5.22 -5.56
CA LEU A 221 -1.37 6.26 -4.55
C LEU A 221 -2.58 7.19 -4.85
N PRO A 222 -3.70 6.70 -5.42
CA PRO A 222 -4.82 7.57 -5.73
C PRO A 222 -5.44 8.14 -4.45
N GLY A 223 -5.72 9.44 -4.43
CA GLY A 223 -6.29 10.15 -3.28
C GLY A 223 -5.41 10.16 -2.03
N ALA A 224 -4.14 9.78 -2.13
CA ALA A 224 -3.20 9.84 -1.00
C ALA A 224 -2.91 11.30 -0.64
N ASP A 225 -2.90 11.61 0.66
CA ASP A 225 -2.61 12.94 1.22
C ASP A 225 -1.35 12.85 2.09
N LEU A 226 -0.24 13.34 1.54
CA LEU A 226 1.08 13.34 2.16
C LEU A 226 1.41 14.77 2.56
N ARG A 227 1.44 15.05 3.87
CA ARG A 227 1.78 16.37 4.41
C ARG A 227 3.28 16.68 4.31
N GLY A 228 4.12 15.66 4.14
CA GLY A 228 5.54 15.78 3.83
C GLY A 228 5.87 15.51 2.37
N GLN A 229 6.95 14.77 2.15
CA GLN A 229 7.53 14.48 0.84
C GLN A 229 7.08 13.11 0.32
N LEU A 230 7.05 12.96 -1.01
CA LEU A 230 6.99 11.66 -1.67
C LEU A 230 8.34 11.37 -2.31
N VAL A 231 9.05 10.37 -1.79
CA VAL A 231 10.40 10.04 -2.24
C VAL A 231 10.43 8.67 -2.91
N LEU A 232 10.84 8.63 -4.18
CA LEU A 232 10.97 7.41 -4.99
C LEU A 232 12.42 7.21 -5.48
N GLU A 233 13.39 7.67 -4.69
CA GLU A 233 14.82 7.59 -5.01
C GLU A 233 15.28 6.15 -5.15
N ASN A 234 16.01 5.84 -6.23
CA ASN A 234 16.49 4.50 -6.56
C ASN A 234 15.41 3.40 -6.60
N ALA A 235 14.12 3.78 -6.60
CA ALA A 235 13.03 2.83 -6.68
C ALA A 235 12.91 2.23 -8.08
N ARG A 236 12.54 0.95 -8.14
CA ARG A 236 12.27 0.21 -9.37
C ARG A 236 10.84 -0.27 -9.34
N VAL A 237 10.04 0.27 -10.25
CA VAL A 237 8.64 -0.14 -10.42
C VAL A 237 8.49 -0.80 -11.77
N ASP A 238 7.87 -1.98 -11.79
CA ASP A 238 7.66 -2.78 -12.99
C ASP A 238 6.24 -3.31 -13.04
N ASN A 239 5.59 -3.14 -14.19
CA ASN A 239 4.29 -3.69 -14.51
C ASN A 239 4.24 -4.00 -16.00
N PRO A 240 4.32 -5.27 -16.42
CA PRO A 240 4.34 -5.63 -17.83
C PRO A 240 2.99 -5.48 -18.52
N SER A 241 1.88 -5.35 -17.78
CA SER A 241 0.52 -5.39 -18.32
C SER A 241 -0.31 -4.15 -17.99
N GLY A 242 0.33 -3.06 -17.57
CA GLY A 242 -0.36 -1.84 -17.19
C GLY A 242 0.57 -0.73 -16.73
N PRO A 243 0.03 0.34 -16.12
CA PRO A 243 0.85 1.47 -15.68
C PRO A 243 1.80 1.06 -14.54
N LEU A 244 2.95 1.71 -14.47
CA LEU A 244 3.91 1.53 -13.39
C LEU A 244 3.40 2.20 -12.11
N LEU A 245 2.98 3.46 -12.25
CA LEU A 245 2.65 4.34 -11.14
C LEU A 245 1.32 5.06 -11.42
N VAL A 246 0.44 5.07 -10.42
CA VAL A 246 -0.86 5.74 -10.46
C VAL A 246 -0.92 6.81 -9.38
N LEU A 247 -0.91 8.07 -9.81
CA LEU A 247 -0.98 9.29 -9.00
C LEU A 247 -2.21 10.10 -9.41
N ILE A 248 -3.39 9.64 -8.99
CA ILE A 248 -4.67 10.31 -9.26
C ILE A 248 -5.11 11.02 -7.99
N GLU A 249 -5.35 12.33 -8.01
CA GLU A 249 -5.78 13.11 -6.82
C GLU A 249 -4.82 12.99 -5.63
N THR A 250 -3.56 12.60 -5.88
CA THR A 250 -2.50 12.54 -4.88
C THR A 250 -2.06 13.96 -4.52
N GLN A 251 -1.98 14.23 -3.22
CA GLN A 251 -1.51 15.49 -2.68
C GLN A 251 -0.17 15.27 -1.96
N VAL A 252 0.83 16.05 -2.36
CA VAL A 252 2.15 16.07 -1.72
C VAL A 252 2.41 17.51 -1.29
N ALA A 253 2.31 17.80 0.00
CA ALA A 253 2.40 19.19 0.47
C ALA A 253 3.82 19.76 0.34
N GLU A 254 4.86 18.92 0.33
CA GLU A 254 6.24 19.36 0.10
C GLU A 254 6.80 18.95 -1.27
N ALA A 255 7.85 18.13 -1.28
CA ALA A 255 8.62 17.78 -2.46
C ALA A 255 8.16 16.42 -3.02
N LEU A 256 7.94 16.41 -4.34
CA LEU A 256 7.86 15.19 -5.13
C LEU A 256 9.27 14.88 -5.67
N VAL A 257 9.87 13.82 -5.14
CA VAL A 257 11.16 13.29 -5.59
C VAL A 257 10.89 12.04 -6.42
N LEU A 258 10.84 12.20 -7.75
CA LEU A 258 10.58 11.11 -8.69
C LEU A 258 11.61 11.13 -9.81
N PRO A 259 12.64 10.29 -9.79
CA PRO A 259 13.64 10.26 -10.85
C PRO A 259 13.02 9.76 -12.16
N ALA A 260 13.24 10.48 -13.26
CA ALA A 260 12.65 10.11 -14.56
C ALA A 260 13.06 8.71 -15.05
N SER A 261 14.17 8.16 -14.54
CA SER A 261 14.62 6.79 -14.83
C SER A 261 13.70 5.70 -14.27
N LEU A 262 12.87 6.01 -13.27
CA LEU A 262 11.86 5.08 -12.75
C LEU A 262 10.86 4.69 -13.85
N VAL A 263 10.45 5.68 -14.65
CA VAL A 263 9.49 5.49 -15.75
C VAL A 263 10.20 5.24 -17.07
N CYS A 264 11.17 6.09 -17.42
CA CYS A 264 11.88 6.07 -18.69
C CYS A 264 13.38 5.79 -18.47
N PRO A 265 13.85 4.54 -18.66
CA PRO A 265 15.27 4.20 -18.56
C PRO A 265 16.17 5.03 -19.48
N HIS A 266 15.63 5.52 -20.60
CA HIS A 266 16.32 6.34 -21.60
C HIS A 266 16.28 7.86 -21.31
N SER A 267 15.71 8.28 -20.16
CA SER A 267 15.56 9.69 -19.79
C SER A 267 16.87 10.49 -19.68
N LYS A 268 18.02 9.82 -19.61
CA LYS A 268 19.35 10.46 -19.65
C LYS A 268 19.83 10.75 -21.08
N ALA A 269 19.32 10.06 -22.09
CA ALA A 269 19.76 10.13 -23.49
C ALA A 269 18.70 10.77 -24.41
N LEU A 270 17.81 11.59 -23.86
CA LEU A 270 16.73 12.23 -24.60
C LEU A 270 17.29 13.09 -25.73
N ARG A 271 16.83 12.84 -26.97
CA ARG A 271 17.16 13.65 -28.15
C ARG A 271 15.91 14.39 -28.59
N ALA A 272 16.03 15.71 -28.77
CA ALA A 272 14.94 16.53 -29.27
C ALA A 272 14.43 16.00 -30.63
N GLY A 273 13.11 15.89 -30.78
CA GLY A 273 12.45 15.53 -32.04
C GLY A 273 12.37 14.02 -32.35
N ARG A 274 12.83 13.12 -31.47
CA ARG A 274 12.62 11.67 -31.63
C ARG A 274 11.62 11.14 -30.60
N PRO A 275 10.71 10.22 -31.00
CA PRO A 275 9.80 9.58 -30.06
C PRO A 275 10.57 8.72 -29.06
N CYS A 276 10.05 8.62 -27.83
CA CYS A 276 10.65 7.79 -26.80
C CYS A 276 10.57 6.31 -27.19
N PRO A 277 11.66 5.51 -27.10
CA PRO A 277 11.60 4.08 -27.37
C PRO A 277 10.79 3.31 -26.32
N GLY A 278 10.65 3.82 -25.09
CA GLY A 278 9.98 3.15 -23.97
C GLY A 278 8.54 3.61 -23.71
N ARG A 279 7.76 3.92 -24.75
CA ARG A 279 6.36 4.40 -24.64
C ARG A 279 5.39 3.38 -24.03
N ASP A 280 5.80 2.12 -23.95
CA ASP A 280 5.10 1.03 -23.29
C ASP A 280 5.06 1.20 -21.75
N ARG A 281 6.09 1.84 -21.17
CA ARG A 281 6.14 2.13 -19.74
C ARG A 281 5.29 3.34 -19.40
N GLN A 282 4.08 3.11 -18.90
CA GLN A 282 3.11 4.18 -18.65
C GLN A 282 3.01 4.60 -17.17
N ILE A 283 2.62 5.84 -16.94
CA ILE A 283 2.18 6.37 -15.65
C ILE A 283 0.83 7.07 -15.81
N ILE A 284 0.04 7.07 -14.75
CA ILE A 284 -1.21 7.84 -14.70
C ILE A 284 -1.00 8.97 -13.71
N VAL A 285 -1.11 10.21 -14.20
CA VAL A 285 -0.97 11.42 -13.40
C VAL A 285 -2.18 12.30 -13.68
N GLN A 286 -3.06 12.45 -12.70
CA GLN A 286 -4.29 13.25 -12.82
C GLN A 286 -4.55 13.95 -11.50
N CYS A 287 -4.84 15.25 -11.50
CA CYS A 287 -5.10 15.99 -10.27
C CYS A 287 -3.98 15.85 -9.21
N LEU A 288 -2.75 15.54 -9.62
CA LEU A 288 -1.59 15.46 -8.74
C LEU A 288 -1.18 16.88 -8.36
N VAL A 289 -1.00 17.13 -7.07
CA VAL A 289 -0.54 18.41 -6.53
C VAL A 289 0.75 18.19 -5.76
N PHE A 290 1.74 19.04 -6.01
CA PHE A 290 3.02 19.07 -5.29
C PHE A 290 3.56 20.49 -5.19
N ALA A 291 4.18 20.86 -4.06
CA ALA A 291 4.76 22.20 -3.90
C ALA A 291 6.10 22.36 -4.63
N ARG A 292 6.91 21.30 -4.68
CA ARG A 292 8.22 21.33 -5.33
C ARG A 292 8.49 20.03 -6.09
N LEU A 293 9.17 20.14 -7.21
CA LEU A 293 9.71 19.00 -7.96
C LEU A 293 11.22 18.90 -7.68
N ALA A 294 11.66 17.76 -7.15
CA ALA A 294 13.06 17.51 -6.79
C ALA A 294 13.62 16.31 -7.56
N GLU A 295 14.95 16.28 -7.72
CA GLU A 295 15.75 15.38 -8.57
C GLU A 295 15.46 15.39 -10.08
N VAL A 296 14.20 15.43 -10.48
CA VAL A 296 13.81 15.47 -11.89
C VAL A 296 13.72 16.89 -12.40
N SER A 297 14.47 17.17 -13.47
CA SER A 297 14.34 18.45 -14.16
C SER A 297 12.94 18.57 -14.77
N TRP A 298 12.45 19.79 -14.91
CA TRP A 298 11.10 20.00 -15.43
C TRP A 298 10.96 19.53 -16.89
N GLN A 299 12.04 19.58 -17.66
CA GLN A 299 12.07 19.03 -19.03
C GLN A 299 11.87 17.52 -19.03
N LYS A 300 12.50 16.82 -18.07
CA LYS A 300 12.33 15.37 -17.91
C LYS A 300 10.93 15.02 -17.42
N TRP A 301 10.36 15.79 -16.49
CA TRP A 301 8.96 15.61 -16.08
C TRP A 301 7.99 15.85 -17.23
N LEU A 302 8.20 16.92 -18.00
CA LEU A 302 7.41 17.22 -19.18
C LEU A 302 7.51 16.11 -20.24
N HIS A 303 8.69 15.51 -20.40
CA HIS A 303 8.86 14.32 -21.23
C HIS A 303 7.99 13.14 -20.74
N LEU A 304 7.91 12.89 -19.43
CA LEU A 304 7.02 11.86 -18.88
C LEU A 304 5.54 12.16 -19.20
N LEU A 305 5.11 13.41 -19.02
CA LEU A 305 3.72 13.83 -19.33
C LEU A 305 3.37 13.77 -20.82
N VAL A 306 4.37 13.77 -21.71
CA VAL A 306 4.14 13.75 -23.16
C VAL A 306 4.23 12.33 -23.72
N GLU A 307 5.18 11.55 -23.23
CA GLU A 307 5.55 10.26 -23.83
C GLU A 307 5.07 9.05 -23.02
N HIS A 308 4.74 9.23 -21.74
CA HIS A 308 4.46 8.14 -20.80
C HIS A 308 3.10 8.22 -20.11
N THR A 309 2.26 9.22 -20.41
CA THR A 309 0.85 9.22 -20.00
C THR A 309 -0.02 8.73 -21.16
N PRO A 310 -0.95 7.79 -20.93
CA PRO A 310 -1.79 7.24 -22.00
C PRO A 310 -2.74 8.28 -22.57
N ASP A 311 -3.25 9.18 -21.70
CA ASP A 311 -4.21 10.21 -22.07
C ASP A 311 -3.72 11.63 -21.82
N TYR A 312 -4.15 12.57 -22.67
CA TYR A 312 -3.91 13.99 -22.46
C TYR A 312 -4.83 14.51 -21.37
N VAL A 313 -4.20 15.04 -20.33
CA VAL A 313 -4.88 15.70 -19.21
C VAL A 313 -4.25 17.09 -19.04
N PRO A 314 -5.05 18.17 -19.00
CA PRO A 314 -4.51 19.53 -18.86
C PRO A 314 -3.81 19.80 -17.53
N GLN A 315 -4.35 19.27 -16.43
CA GLN A 315 -3.96 19.64 -15.07
C GLN A 315 -2.47 19.41 -14.75
N PRO A 316 -1.83 18.27 -15.11
CA PRO A 316 -0.42 18.03 -14.79
C PRO A 316 0.54 19.07 -15.40
N PHE A 317 0.22 19.58 -16.60
CA PHE A 317 0.99 20.67 -17.22
C PHE A 317 0.82 21.99 -16.47
N GLN A 318 -0.43 22.30 -16.08
CA GLN A 318 -0.75 23.50 -15.32
C GLN A 318 -0.10 23.49 -13.93
N GLN A 319 -0.10 22.34 -13.25
CA GLN A 319 0.58 22.16 -11.96
C GLN A 319 2.09 22.42 -12.10
N LEU A 320 2.75 21.81 -13.08
CA LEU A 320 4.19 22.03 -13.31
C LEU A 320 4.49 23.51 -13.61
N ALA A 321 3.68 24.14 -14.47
CA ALA A 321 3.85 25.56 -14.80
C ALA A 321 3.66 26.45 -13.57
N ALA A 322 2.64 26.18 -12.73
CA ALA A 322 2.39 26.91 -11.50
C ALA A 322 3.59 26.80 -10.53
N VAL A 323 4.12 25.60 -10.31
CA VAL A 323 5.31 25.37 -9.48
C VAL A 323 6.52 26.15 -10.02
N LYS A 324 6.69 26.25 -11.34
CA LYS A 324 7.77 27.06 -11.94
C LYS A 324 7.60 28.56 -11.76
N ARG A 325 6.37 29.09 -11.83
CA ARG A 325 6.11 30.50 -11.53
C ARG A 325 6.40 30.83 -10.07
N THR A 326 5.93 30.00 -9.13
CA THR A 326 6.19 30.20 -7.70
C THR A 326 7.69 30.17 -7.38
N ALA A 327 8.48 29.40 -8.13
CA ALA A 327 9.94 29.38 -8.04
C ALA A 327 10.64 30.55 -8.79
N GLY A 328 9.91 31.50 -9.38
CA GLY A 328 10.45 32.65 -10.12
C GLY A 328 10.90 32.35 -11.56
N HIS A 329 10.51 31.21 -12.13
CA HIS A 329 10.93 30.77 -13.47
C HIS A 329 9.80 30.90 -14.51
N ASP A 330 9.33 32.13 -14.76
CA ASP A 330 8.22 32.38 -15.69
C ASP A 330 8.51 31.98 -17.14
N ALA A 331 9.77 32.08 -17.58
CA ALA A 331 10.18 31.59 -18.90
C ALA A 331 9.89 30.09 -19.07
N ASN A 332 10.30 29.29 -18.08
CA ASN A 332 10.04 27.84 -18.07
C ASN A 332 8.53 27.54 -18.02
N ALA A 333 7.76 28.29 -17.23
CA ALA A 333 6.30 28.14 -17.17
C ALA A 333 5.63 28.38 -18.53
N ARG A 334 6.08 29.38 -19.29
CA ARG A 334 5.59 29.64 -20.65
C ARG A 334 5.91 28.48 -21.60
N GLU A 335 7.13 27.96 -21.56
CA GLU A 335 7.53 26.82 -22.38
C GLU A 335 6.67 25.58 -22.10
N ILE A 336 6.40 25.28 -20.84
CA ILE A 336 5.52 24.17 -20.45
C ILE A 336 4.12 24.33 -21.04
N LEU A 337 3.56 25.54 -20.99
CA LEU A 337 2.22 25.80 -21.54
C LEU A 337 2.16 25.80 -23.06
N LEU A 338 3.24 26.15 -23.76
CA LEU A 338 3.35 25.97 -25.21
C LEU A 338 3.30 24.48 -25.57
N VAL A 339 4.07 23.65 -24.86
CA VAL A 339 4.03 22.19 -25.05
C VAL A 339 2.65 21.62 -24.75
N GLN A 340 1.95 22.13 -23.73
CA GLN A 340 0.56 21.75 -23.46
C GLN A 340 -0.36 22.05 -24.65
N GLN A 341 -0.26 23.24 -25.27
CA GLN A 341 -1.06 23.59 -26.44
C GLN A 341 -0.74 22.68 -27.63
N ASP A 342 0.52 22.34 -27.84
CA ASP A 342 0.93 21.40 -28.89
C ASP A 342 0.36 19.99 -28.67
N GLN A 343 0.36 19.50 -27.43
CA GLN A 343 -0.27 18.22 -27.08
C GLN A 343 -1.77 18.24 -27.34
N LEU A 344 -2.47 19.30 -26.92
CA LEU A 344 -3.91 19.45 -27.18
C LEU A 344 -4.21 19.41 -28.68
N ARG A 345 -3.41 20.08 -29.52
CA ARG A 345 -3.59 20.06 -30.99
C ARG A 345 -3.37 18.66 -31.57
N ARG A 346 -2.32 17.95 -31.14
CA ARG A 346 -2.04 16.57 -31.57
C ARG A 346 -3.17 15.63 -31.17
N TRP A 347 -3.67 15.75 -29.95
CA TRP A 347 -4.79 14.95 -29.45
C TRP A 347 -6.07 15.24 -30.22
N ALA A 348 -6.41 16.51 -30.42
CA ALA A 348 -7.58 16.91 -31.19
C ALA A 348 -7.51 16.38 -32.63
N ALA A 349 -6.35 16.47 -33.29
CA ALA A 349 -6.14 15.92 -34.63
C ALA A 349 -6.34 14.40 -34.70
N GLN A 350 -6.03 13.65 -33.62
CA GLN A 350 -6.29 12.21 -33.52
C GLN A 350 -7.77 11.89 -33.20
N GLY A 351 -8.51 12.83 -32.62
CA GLY A 351 -9.93 12.71 -32.28
C GLY A 351 -10.91 13.04 -33.41
N VAL A 352 -10.48 13.75 -34.47
CA VAL A 352 -11.28 14.03 -35.67
C VAL A 352 -11.36 12.75 -36.52
N GLY A 353 -12.26 11.84 -36.15
CA GLY A 353 -12.51 10.59 -36.88
C GLY A 353 -13.17 9.46 -36.07
N ARG A 354 -13.32 9.59 -34.75
CA ARG A 354 -14.06 8.62 -33.93
C ARG A 354 -15.43 9.17 -33.54
N PRO A 355 -16.54 8.43 -33.77
CA PRO A 355 -17.86 8.86 -33.30
C PRO A 355 -17.84 9.00 -31.77
N VAL A 356 -18.45 10.08 -31.29
CA VAL A 356 -18.61 10.37 -29.86
C VAL A 356 -19.48 9.28 -29.23
N GLY A 357 -18.84 8.28 -28.62
CA GLY A 357 -19.54 7.15 -28.04
C GLY A 357 -18.63 6.01 -27.60
N ALA A 358 -17.49 6.28 -26.94
CA ALA A 358 -16.70 5.23 -26.28
C ALA A 358 -15.70 5.71 -25.21
N THR A 359 -15.67 6.99 -24.82
CA THR A 359 -14.87 7.44 -23.66
C THR A 359 -15.73 7.49 -22.42
N GLY A 360 -16.20 6.30 -22.02
CA GLY A 360 -16.75 6.05 -20.71
C GLY A 360 -15.86 5.05 -20.00
N LEU A 361 -14.65 5.48 -19.58
CA LEU A 361 -14.20 4.97 -18.28
C LEU A 361 -15.20 5.55 -17.27
N ARG A 362 -16.30 4.82 -17.09
CA ARG A 362 -17.00 4.84 -15.81
C ARG A 362 -15.91 4.44 -14.83
N SER A 363 -15.39 5.42 -14.11
CA SER A 363 -15.02 5.23 -12.73
C SER A 363 -16.14 4.43 -12.09
N ARG A 364 -15.96 3.10 -12.01
CA ARG A 364 -16.55 2.37 -10.92
C ARG A 364 -15.89 2.99 -9.69
N CYS A 365 -16.61 3.91 -9.08
CA CYS A 365 -16.50 4.11 -7.65
C CYS A 365 -16.74 2.74 -7.03
N ASP A 366 -15.67 1.97 -6.82
CA ASP A 366 -15.68 0.86 -5.87
C ASP A 366 -15.67 1.49 -4.47
N LEU A 367 -16.80 2.12 -4.14
CA LEU A 367 -17.20 2.40 -2.78
C LEU A 367 -17.59 1.04 -2.20
N ASP A 368 -16.65 0.39 -1.53
CA ASP A 368 -16.94 -0.66 -0.56
C ASP A 368 -17.71 -0.04 0.62
N THR A 369 -19.01 0.21 0.43
CA THR A 369 -19.94 0.43 1.54
C THR A 369 -20.54 -0.90 1.94
N GLY A 370 -19.81 -1.64 2.77
CA GLY A 370 -20.41 -2.61 3.66
C GLY A 370 -21.37 -1.89 4.62
N THR A 371 -22.63 -2.34 4.64
CA THR A 371 -23.72 -2.01 5.57
C THR A 371 -24.51 -0.71 5.32
N ARG A 372 -25.66 -0.85 4.65
CA ARG A 372 -26.98 -0.40 5.16
C ARG A 372 -28.12 -1.06 4.38
N ARG A 373 -28.98 -1.76 5.10
CA ARG A 373 -30.29 -2.28 4.65
C ARG A 373 -31.21 -1.10 4.30
N GLY A 374 -31.97 -1.20 3.21
CA GLY A 374 -33.16 -0.37 3.01
C GLY A 374 -33.57 -0.12 1.55
N SER A 375 -34.68 -0.75 1.15
CA SER A 375 -35.62 -0.39 0.07
C SER A 375 -35.11 -0.26 -1.38
N CYS A 376 -35.45 -1.27 -2.20
CA CYS A 376 -35.47 -1.20 -3.65
C CYS A 376 -36.66 -0.36 -4.17
N SER A 377 -36.41 0.49 -5.18
CA SER A 377 -37.44 0.98 -6.10
C SER A 377 -37.00 0.73 -7.56
N PRO A 378 -37.90 0.30 -8.47
CA PRO A 378 -37.51 -0.34 -9.72
C PRO A 378 -37.58 0.64 -10.90
N SER A 379 -36.44 0.99 -11.48
CA SER A 379 -36.39 1.57 -12.83
C SER A 379 -35.00 1.35 -13.43
N CYS A 380 -34.82 0.22 -14.11
CA CYS A 380 -33.96 0.03 -15.29
C CYS A 380 -33.89 -1.48 -15.64
N CYS A 381 -35.03 -2.05 -16.04
CA CYS A 381 -35.04 -3.26 -16.84
C CYS A 381 -34.90 -2.86 -18.31
N GLY A 382 -33.83 -3.29 -18.96
CA GLY A 382 -33.65 -3.13 -20.40
C GLY A 382 -32.48 -3.96 -20.92
N CYS A 383 -32.83 -5.04 -21.62
CA CYS A 383 -31.99 -5.85 -22.50
C CYS A 383 -31.08 -6.94 -21.89
N CYS A 384 -31.70 -8.08 -21.56
CA CYS A 384 -31.14 -9.39 -21.90
C CYS A 384 -32.26 -10.30 -22.42
N ARG A 385 -32.45 -10.33 -23.74
CA ARG A 385 -33.21 -11.39 -24.41
C ARG A 385 -32.24 -12.48 -24.85
N THR A 386 -32.23 -13.60 -24.13
CA THR A 386 -31.88 -14.90 -24.71
C THR A 386 -32.51 -16.05 -23.91
N ARG A 387 -33.62 -16.55 -24.47
CA ARG A 387 -34.13 -17.94 -24.45
C ARG A 387 -33.88 -18.82 -23.21
N CYS A 388 -34.95 -19.02 -22.42
CA CYS A 388 -35.31 -20.33 -21.89
C CYS A 388 -36.85 -20.51 -22.03
N GLY A 389 -37.28 -21.67 -22.51
CA GLY A 389 -38.68 -22.00 -22.83
C GLY A 389 -39.59 -22.21 -21.61
N PRO A 390 -40.92 -22.33 -21.83
CA PRO A 390 -41.90 -22.28 -20.75
C PRO A 390 -42.09 -23.65 -20.08
N TRP A 391 -42.04 -23.67 -18.76
CA TRP A 391 -42.74 -24.69 -17.97
C TRP A 391 -44.12 -24.14 -17.58
N ARG A 392 -45.15 -24.95 -17.83
CA ARG A 392 -46.56 -24.76 -17.45
C ARG A 392 -46.88 -25.71 -16.29
N PRO A 393 -48.00 -25.47 -15.59
CA PRO A 393 -48.10 -24.96 -14.23
C PRO A 393 -47.74 -25.95 -13.12
#